data_AF-A0A0Q3HUZ1-F1
#
_entry.id   AF-A0A0Q3HUZ1-F1
#
_cell.length_a   1.000
_cell.length_b   1.000
_cell.length_c   1.000
_cell.angle_alpha   90.00
_cell.angle_beta   90.00
_cell.angle_gamma   90.00
#
_symmetry.space_group_name_H-M   'P 1'
#
loop_
_entity.id
_entity.type
_entity.pdbx_description
1 polymer ?
#
loop_
_entity_poly.entity_id
_entity_poly.type
_entity_poly.pdbx_seq_one_letter_code
_entity_poly.pdbx_strand_id
1 'polypeptide(L)'
;MRKILLIAAMSLCGMSAYSQTTVEPEFIGECMLLKPDQSTILLEKHMTQTRSAMNVGMVITGFGSVKSKLQIEGCCSATKLKSGDDIQFIVRAVDNNTDPMAIIKIFEFDSNKKFRRAEIASVNTFGTTKTNKLHYLNFTGKKYGQSSYLITLKDKLPGEYGITVTNPNSLDEKSTIIATFSIL
;
A
#
# COMPACT_ATOMS: atom_id res chain seq x y z
N MET A 1 -49.34 -42.66 -0.90
CA MET A 1 -48.45 -41.95 0.05
C MET A 1 -46.95 -42.21 -0.19
N ARG A 2 -46.52 -43.45 -0.50
CA ARG A 2 -45.10 -43.76 -0.83
C ARG A 2 -44.49 -43.06 -2.06
N LYS A 3 -45.30 -42.66 -3.06
CA LYS A 3 -44.80 -42.00 -4.28
C LYS A 3 -44.53 -40.50 -4.13
N ILE A 4 -45.14 -39.84 -3.15
CA ILE A 4 -44.92 -38.41 -2.87
C ILE A 4 -43.60 -38.20 -2.10
N LEU A 5 -43.20 -39.20 -1.30
CA LEU A 5 -41.97 -39.16 -0.52
C LEU A 5 -40.69 -39.26 -1.38
N LEU A 6 -40.79 -39.79 -2.61
CA LEU A 6 -39.67 -39.89 -3.55
C LEU A 6 -39.42 -38.60 -4.33
N ILE A 7 -40.44 -37.74 -4.49
CA ILE A 7 -40.32 -36.47 -5.22
C ILE A 7 -39.71 -35.38 -4.32
N ALA A 8 -39.93 -35.45 -3.00
CA ALA A 8 -39.31 -34.53 -2.04
C ALA A 8 -37.80 -34.78 -1.82
N ALA A 9 -37.31 -36.00 -2.08
CA ALA A 9 -35.90 -36.35 -1.85
C ALA A 9 -34.95 -35.88 -2.97
N MET A 10 -35.48 -35.53 -4.15
CA MET A 10 -34.66 -35.20 -5.33
C MET A 10 -34.45 -33.68 -5.51
N SER A 11 -35.10 -32.85 -4.69
CA SER A 11 -35.00 -31.38 -4.76
C SER A 11 -33.87 -30.78 -3.90
N LEU A 12 -33.06 -31.60 -3.22
CA LEU A 12 -32.05 -31.12 -2.26
C LEU A 12 -30.61 -31.01 -2.82
N CYS A 13 -30.36 -31.46 -4.06
CA CYS A 13 -29.04 -31.43 -4.68
C CYS A 13 -28.99 -30.37 -5.79
N GLY A 14 -28.54 -29.16 -5.47
CA GLY A 14 -28.34 -28.15 -6.52
C GLY A 14 -27.73 -26.82 -6.11
N MET A 15 -27.43 -26.58 -4.82
CA MET A 15 -26.68 -25.39 -4.42
C MET A 15 -25.19 -25.70 -4.46
N SER A 16 -24.60 -25.74 -5.65
CA SER A 16 -23.18 -25.50 -5.80
C SER A 16 -22.93 -24.05 -5.41
N ALA A 17 -22.61 -23.83 -4.14
CA ALA A 17 -22.00 -22.58 -3.71
C ALA A 17 -20.69 -22.45 -4.50
N TYR A 18 -20.68 -21.59 -5.51
CA TYR A 18 -19.44 -21.10 -6.09
C TYR A 18 -18.67 -20.44 -4.96
N SER A 19 -17.71 -21.16 -4.38
CA SER A 19 -16.65 -20.53 -3.63
C SER A 19 -15.89 -19.68 -4.63
N GLN A 20 -16.22 -18.38 -4.69
CA GLN A 20 -15.32 -17.42 -5.32
C GLN A 20 -14.06 -17.41 -4.46
N THR A 21 -13.04 -18.13 -4.91
CA THR A 21 -11.72 -18.04 -4.32
C THR A 21 -11.26 -16.60 -4.49
N THR A 22 -11.28 -15.83 -3.41
CA THR A 22 -10.81 -14.44 -3.39
C THR A 22 -9.32 -14.45 -3.68
N VAL A 23 -8.90 -13.82 -4.79
CA VAL A 23 -7.49 -13.74 -5.17
C VAL A 23 -6.78 -12.78 -4.22
N GLU A 24 -5.90 -13.31 -3.39
CA GLU A 24 -5.06 -12.55 -2.47
C GLU A 24 -3.60 -12.54 -2.97
N PRO A 25 -2.83 -11.47 -2.70
CA PRO A 25 -1.39 -11.51 -2.93
C PRO A 25 -0.70 -12.56 -2.06
N GLU A 26 0.41 -13.12 -2.55
CA GLU A 26 1.08 -14.24 -1.91
C GLU A 26 1.86 -13.79 -0.67
N PHE A 27 2.55 -12.64 -0.77
CA PHE A 27 3.48 -12.17 0.25
C PHE A 27 3.01 -10.90 0.97
N ILE A 28 3.31 -10.79 2.26
CA ILE A 28 3.03 -9.60 3.06
C ILE A 28 3.67 -8.36 2.42
N GLY A 29 2.91 -7.27 2.34
CA GLY A 29 3.33 -6.02 1.70
C GLY A 29 3.11 -5.98 0.19
N GLU A 30 2.71 -7.10 -0.44
CA GLU A 30 2.23 -7.05 -1.82
C GLU A 30 0.87 -6.38 -1.91
N CYS A 31 0.71 -5.65 -3.02
CA CYS A 31 -0.51 -4.94 -3.33
C CYS A 31 -0.92 -5.31 -4.75
N MET A 32 -2.20 -5.58 -4.96
CA MET A 32 -2.80 -5.74 -6.28
C MET A 32 -3.79 -4.61 -6.54
N LEU A 33 -3.72 -4.00 -7.71
CA LEU A 33 -4.77 -3.12 -8.21
C LEU A 33 -5.97 -3.98 -8.60
N LEU A 34 -7.16 -3.65 -8.07
CA LEU A 34 -8.41 -4.24 -8.49
C LEU A 34 -9.04 -3.36 -9.59
N LYS A 35 -9.21 -3.93 -10.77
CA LYS A 35 -9.85 -3.24 -11.90
C LYS A 35 -11.38 -3.34 -11.84
N PRO A 36 -12.11 -2.48 -12.59
CA PRO A 36 -13.57 -2.56 -12.68
C PRO A 36 -14.11 -3.90 -13.19
N ASP A 37 -13.34 -4.63 -14.00
CA ASP A 37 -13.67 -5.96 -14.53
C ASP A 37 -13.38 -7.10 -13.54
N GLN A 38 -13.06 -6.78 -12.27
CA GLN A 38 -12.65 -7.71 -11.22
C GLN A 38 -11.30 -8.41 -11.47
N SER A 39 -10.58 -8.07 -12.54
CA SER A 39 -9.21 -8.55 -12.73
C SER A 39 -8.23 -7.81 -11.82
N THR A 40 -7.11 -8.45 -11.51
CA THR A 40 -6.09 -7.90 -10.62
C THR A 40 -4.75 -7.72 -11.33
N ILE A 41 -4.05 -6.63 -11.04
CA ILE A 41 -2.65 -6.42 -11.46
C ILE A 41 -1.79 -6.29 -10.22
N LEU A 42 -0.75 -7.11 -10.10
CA LEU A 42 0.25 -6.98 -9.04
C LEU A 42 1.08 -5.70 -9.24
N LEU A 43 1.21 -4.89 -8.19
CA LEU A 43 2.05 -3.69 -8.22
C LEU A 43 3.54 -4.06 -8.12
N GLU A 44 4.37 -3.25 -8.76
CA GLU A 44 5.82 -3.37 -8.64
C GLU A 44 6.28 -3.03 -7.22
N LYS A 45 7.11 -3.92 -6.65
CA LYS A 45 7.72 -3.75 -5.34
C LYS A 45 9.14 -3.25 -5.46
N HIS A 46 9.49 -2.28 -4.62
CA HIS A 46 10.86 -1.79 -4.48
C HIS A 46 11.35 -1.98 -3.06
N MET A 47 12.60 -2.41 -2.92
CA MET A 47 13.35 -2.26 -1.68
C MET A 47 13.82 -0.82 -1.56
N THR A 48 13.69 -0.28 -0.35
CA THR A 48 14.01 1.12 -0.09
C THR A 48 15.42 1.28 0.47
N GLN A 49 16.02 2.43 0.18
CA GLN A 49 17.27 2.87 0.80
C GLN A 49 17.00 4.13 1.64
N THR A 50 17.35 4.10 2.92
CA THR A 50 17.32 5.31 3.75
C THR A 50 18.59 6.13 3.51
N ARG A 51 18.42 7.41 3.15
CA ARG A 51 19.50 8.35 2.84
C ARG A 51 19.36 9.62 3.67
N SER A 52 20.45 10.02 4.30
CA SER A 52 20.55 11.30 5.00
C SER A 52 21.02 12.40 4.04
N ALA A 53 20.34 13.54 4.04
CA ALA A 53 20.68 14.71 3.22
C ALA A 53 20.75 15.96 4.08
N MET A 54 21.86 16.70 3.99
CA MET A 54 22.05 17.97 4.69
C MET A 54 21.40 19.11 3.88
N ASN A 55 20.75 20.06 4.56
CA ASN A 55 20.27 21.27 3.90
C ASN A 55 21.42 22.25 3.61
N VAL A 56 21.19 23.19 2.69
CA VAL A 56 22.18 24.19 2.25
C VAL A 56 22.78 25.01 3.40
N GLY A 57 21.96 25.42 4.38
CA GLY A 57 22.44 26.14 5.56
C GLY A 57 23.45 25.31 6.36
N MET A 58 23.17 24.01 6.58
CA MET A 58 24.09 23.14 7.28
C MET A 58 25.44 22.99 6.55
N VAL A 59 25.42 22.94 5.22
CA VAL A 59 26.65 22.83 4.41
C VAL A 59 27.45 24.12 4.40
N ILE A 60 26.80 25.29 4.33
CA ILE A 60 27.47 26.59 4.18
C ILE A 60 27.88 27.18 5.53
N THR A 61 26.99 27.15 6.53
CA THR A 61 27.18 27.87 7.80
C THR A 61 27.34 26.95 9.00
N GLY A 62 27.18 25.63 8.83
CA GLY A 62 27.09 24.68 9.95
C GLY A 62 25.73 24.70 10.67
N PHE A 63 24.83 25.63 10.32
CA PHE A 63 23.49 25.75 10.91
C PHE A 63 22.40 25.33 9.91
N GLY A 64 21.62 24.30 10.23
CA GLY A 64 20.55 23.84 9.37
C GLY A 64 19.90 22.56 9.87
N SER A 65 19.53 21.68 8.93
CA SER A 65 18.90 20.40 9.26
C SER A 65 19.44 19.25 8.42
N VAL A 66 19.63 18.09 9.05
CA VAL A 66 19.77 16.80 8.36
C VAL A 66 18.38 16.22 8.15
N LYS A 67 18.04 15.85 6.92
CA LYS A 67 16.79 15.19 6.54
C LYS A 67 17.07 13.72 6.26
N SER A 68 16.31 12.84 6.89
CA SER A 68 16.29 11.43 6.51
C SER A 68 15.21 11.23 5.45
N LYS A 69 15.60 10.65 4.32
CA LYS A 69 14.73 10.39 3.18
C LYS A 69 14.74 8.91 2.83
N LEU A 70 13.57 8.38 2.58
CA LEU A 70 13.41 7.13 1.87
C LEU A 70 13.68 7.38 0.38
N GLN A 71 14.41 6.48 -0.27
CA GLN A 71 14.72 6.55 -1.69
C GLN A 71 14.48 5.19 -2.37
N ILE A 72 13.82 5.24 -3.52
CA ILE A 72 13.73 4.14 -4.49
C ILE A 72 14.29 4.59 -5.84
N GLU A 73 14.85 3.65 -6.58
CA GLU A 73 15.38 3.90 -7.92
C GLU A 73 14.25 3.90 -8.97
N GLY A 74 14.51 4.58 -10.08
CA GLY A 74 13.56 4.74 -11.18
C GLY A 74 12.68 5.98 -11.02
N CYS A 75 12.34 6.60 -12.15
CA CYS A 75 11.57 7.84 -12.17
C CYS A 75 10.10 7.65 -11.82
N CYS A 76 9.55 6.50 -12.21
CA CYS A 76 8.14 6.39 -12.49
C CYS A 76 7.68 4.97 -12.19
N SER A 77 6.52 4.85 -11.57
CA SER A 77 5.86 3.56 -11.38
C SER A 77 5.34 2.97 -12.69
N ALA A 78 5.38 1.64 -12.79
CA ALA A 78 4.83 0.92 -13.93
C ALA A 78 3.29 1.00 -14.01
N THR A 79 2.63 1.02 -12.85
CA THR A 79 1.17 1.08 -12.72
C THR A 79 0.69 2.52 -12.73
N LYS A 80 0.10 2.97 -13.83
CA LYS A 80 -0.43 4.33 -14.02
C LYS A 80 -1.95 4.32 -14.02
N LEU A 81 -2.55 5.13 -13.15
CA LEU A 81 -3.98 5.24 -12.92
C LEU A 81 -4.47 6.63 -13.35
N LYS A 82 -5.78 6.79 -13.53
CA LYS A 82 -6.38 8.10 -13.85
C LYS A 82 -7.02 8.71 -12.61
N SER A 83 -6.86 10.01 -12.41
CA SER A 83 -7.44 10.76 -11.28
C SER A 83 -8.96 10.59 -11.10
N GLY A 84 -9.70 10.27 -12.17
CA GLY A 84 -11.16 10.05 -12.12
C GLY A 84 -11.63 8.63 -11.75
N ASP A 85 -10.75 7.63 -11.76
CA ASP A 85 -11.15 6.23 -11.59
C ASP A 85 -11.45 5.90 -10.13
N ASP A 86 -12.28 4.88 -9.87
CA ASP A 86 -12.36 4.30 -8.53
C ASP A 86 -11.16 3.38 -8.31
N ILE A 87 -10.19 3.87 -7.52
CA ILE A 87 -8.91 3.19 -7.31
C ILE A 87 -9.01 2.33 -6.07
N GLN A 88 -8.92 1.02 -6.28
CA GLN A 88 -8.97 0.03 -5.22
C GLN A 88 -7.74 -0.88 -5.24
N PHE A 89 -7.21 -1.21 -4.06
CA PHE A 89 -6.11 -2.16 -3.92
C PHE A 89 -6.45 -3.27 -2.94
N ILE A 90 -6.03 -4.48 -3.26
CA ILE A 90 -5.98 -5.62 -2.34
C ILE A 90 -4.58 -5.63 -1.74
N VAL A 91 -4.48 -5.39 -0.44
CA VAL A 91 -3.20 -5.24 0.28
C VAL A 91 -3.02 -6.40 1.24
N ARG A 92 -1.95 -7.17 1.05
CA ARG A 92 -1.64 -8.35 1.86
C ARG A 92 -0.95 -7.95 3.16
N ALA A 93 -1.51 -8.42 4.27
CA ALA A 93 -0.97 -8.27 5.60
C ALA A 93 -0.71 -9.66 6.24
N VAL A 94 -0.24 -9.66 7.49
CA VAL A 94 -0.08 -10.90 8.28
C VAL A 94 -1.45 -11.55 8.51
N ASP A 95 -2.41 -10.73 8.94
CA ASP A 95 -3.81 -11.06 9.17
C ASP A 95 -4.67 -9.83 8.83
N ASN A 96 -6.00 -9.96 8.89
CA ASN A 96 -6.93 -8.86 8.67
C ASN A 96 -7.70 -8.41 9.94
N ASN A 97 -7.10 -8.58 11.12
CA ASN A 97 -7.73 -8.26 12.41
C ASN A 97 -7.40 -6.87 12.93
N THR A 98 -6.30 -6.28 12.46
CA THR A 98 -5.90 -4.92 12.84
C THR A 98 -6.63 -3.89 11.97
N ASP A 99 -6.81 -2.66 12.47
CA ASP A 99 -7.32 -1.59 11.63
C ASP A 99 -6.35 -1.31 10.45
N PRO A 100 -6.82 -1.27 9.20
CA PRO A 100 -5.95 -1.03 8.05
C PRO A 100 -5.23 0.32 8.11
N MET A 101 -5.80 1.36 8.73
CA MET A 101 -5.14 2.66 8.89
C MET A 101 -3.94 2.59 9.84
N ALA A 102 -3.91 1.62 10.76
CA ALA A 102 -2.80 1.45 11.69
C ALA A 102 -1.56 0.85 11.00
N ILE A 103 -1.76 -0.02 10.01
CA ILE A 103 -0.67 -0.79 9.40
C ILE A 103 -0.36 -0.39 7.95
N ILE A 104 -1.34 0.11 7.20
CA ILE A 104 -1.17 0.52 5.80
C ILE A 104 -0.95 2.03 5.74
N LYS A 105 0.12 2.44 5.06
CA LYS A 105 0.38 3.85 4.74
C LYS A 105 0.50 4.04 3.24
N ILE A 106 -0.15 5.07 2.73
CA ILE A 106 -0.06 5.49 1.33
C ILE A 106 0.48 6.91 1.34
N PHE A 107 1.59 7.16 0.65
CA PHE A 107 2.23 8.48 0.69
C PHE A 107 2.79 8.90 -0.66
N GLU A 108 2.92 10.20 -0.82
CA GLU A 108 3.46 10.84 -2.02
C GLU A 108 4.99 10.83 -2.05
N PHE A 109 5.53 10.59 -3.24
CA PHE A 109 6.95 10.74 -3.56
C PHE A 109 7.25 12.08 -4.23
N ASP A 110 8.35 12.69 -3.82
CA ASP A 110 9.08 13.68 -4.59
C ASP A 110 9.94 12.93 -5.65
N SER A 111 9.51 13.05 -6.91
CA SER A 111 10.03 12.25 -8.02
C SER A 111 10.93 13.06 -8.95
N ASN A 112 12.05 12.46 -9.36
CA ASN A 112 12.94 13.01 -10.38
C ASN A 112 13.29 11.94 -11.41
N LYS A 113 14.09 12.30 -12.43
CA LYS A 113 14.46 11.39 -13.54
C LYS A 113 15.16 10.09 -13.10
N LYS A 114 15.76 10.04 -11.92
CA LYS A 114 16.56 8.90 -11.43
C LYS A 114 15.95 8.21 -10.21
N PHE A 115 15.26 8.96 -9.35
CA PHE A 115 14.83 8.49 -8.04
C PHE A 115 13.46 9.06 -7.66
N ARG A 116 12.72 8.29 -6.86
CA ARG A 116 11.55 8.75 -6.11
C ARG A 116 11.92 8.77 -4.63
N ARG A 117 11.61 9.86 -3.93
CA ARG A 117 12.05 10.12 -2.55
C ARG A 117 10.93 10.60 -1.65
N ALA A 118 10.98 10.25 -0.38
CA ALA A 118 10.03 10.77 0.61
C ALA A 118 10.75 11.11 1.92
N GLU A 119 10.51 12.30 2.48
CA GLU A 119 11.14 12.73 3.74
C GLU A 119 10.43 12.10 4.93
N ILE A 120 11.13 11.26 5.69
CA ILE A 120 10.56 10.55 6.85
C ILE A 120 10.80 11.30 8.15
N ALA A 121 11.94 11.98 8.27
CA ALA A 121 12.31 12.73 9.47
C ALA A 121 13.34 13.83 9.15
N SER A 122 13.50 14.77 10.08
CA SER A 122 14.60 15.73 10.07
C SER A 122 15.06 16.10 11.47
N VAL A 123 16.35 16.34 11.64
CA VAL A 123 16.96 16.85 12.88
C VAL A 123 17.62 18.20 12.56
N ASN A 124 17.37 19.22 13.36
CA ASN A 124 18.04 20.52 13.21
C ASN A 124 19.31 20.62 14.08
N THR A 125 20.12 21.66 13.86
CA THR A 125 21.35 21.92 14.63
C THR A 125 21.13 22.08 16.14
N PHE A 126 19.91 22.42 16.57
CA PHE A 126 19.56 22.55 17.99
C PHE A 126 19.02 21.24 18.61
N GLY A 127 19.13 20.12 17.90
CA GLY A 127 18.66 18.80 18.37
C GLY A 127 17.14 18.58 18.27
N THR A 128 16.37 19.54 17.75
CA THR A 128 14.94 19.35 17.50
C THR A 128 14.73 18.34 16.39
N THR A 129 14.02 17.26 16.71
CA THR A 129 13.67 16.20 15.76
C THR A 129 12.21 16.35 15.35
N LYS A 130 11.96 16.34 14.04
CA LYS A 130 10.62 16.23 13.44
C LYS A 130 10.52 14.89 12.72
N THR A 131 9.61 14.04 13.17
CA THR A 131 9.29 12.75 12.53
C THR A 131 7.98 12.87 11.75
N ASN A 132 7.61 11.82 11.00
CA ASN A 132 6.33 11.71 10.30
C ASN A 132 6.07 12.84 9.29
N LYS A 133 7.07 13.12 8.44
CA LYS A 133 7.00 14.17 7.42
C LYS A 133 6.39 13.73 6.08
N LEU A 134 5.88 12.51 6.01
CA LEU A 134 5.25 11.98 4.81
C LEU A 134 3.90 12.65 4.56
N HIS A 135 3.61 12.93 3.29
CA HIS A 135 2.30 13.39 2.84
C HIS A 135 1.43 12.17 2.54
N TYR A 136 0.49 11.86 3.43
CA TYR A 136 -0.35 10.68 3.31
C TYR A 136 -1.62 10.92 2.50
N LEU A 137 -2.02 9.89 1.75
CA LEU A 137 -3.32 9.81 1.10
C LEU A 137 -4.32 9.10 1.99
N ASN A 138 -5.53 9.63 2.04
CA ASN A 138 -6.65 9.04 2.74
C ASN A 138 -7.26 7.89 1.95
N PHE A 139 -7.67 6.85 2.66
CA PHE A 139 -8.38 5.71 2.10
C PHE A 139 -9.47 5.23 3.07
N THR A 140 -10.42 4.45 2.56
CA THR A 140 -11.25 3.55 3.38
C THR A 140 -10.74 2.12 3.21
N GLY A 141 -10.92 1.28 4.22
CA GLY A 141 -10.49 -0.12 4.16
C GLY A 141 -11.57 -1.05 4.72
N LYS A 142 -11.62 -2.27 4.17
CA LYS A 142 -12.41 -3.38 4.72
C LYS A 142 -11.62 -4.68 4.61
N LYS A 143 -12.00 -5.69 5.39
CA LYS A 143 -11.42 -7.03 5.30
C LYS A 143 -11.64 -7.63 3.91
N TYR A 144 -10.65 -8.37 3.43
CA TYR A 144 -10.69 -9.08 2.15
C TYR A 144 -9.99 -10.43 2.29
N GLY A 145 -10.66 -11.51 1.88
CA GLY A 145 -10.12 -12.86 2.04
C GLY A 145 -9.77 -13.18 3.50
N GLN A 146 -8.69 -13.93 3.69
CA GLN A 146 -8.24 -14.37 5.02
C GLN A 146 -7.25 -13.39 5.67
N SER A 147 -6.45 -12.70 4.87
CA SER A 147 -5.26 -12.00 5.35
C SER A 147 -4.95 -10.69 4.62
N SER A 148 -5.94 -10.18 3.88
CA SER A 148 -5.81 -8.98 3.10
C SER A 148 -6.88 -7.95 3.46
N TYR A 149 -6.65 -6.73 2.99
CA TYR A 149 -7.60 -5.65 3.05
C TYR A 149 -7.92 -5.17 1.65
N LEU A 150 -9.18 -4.87 1.37
CA LEU A 150 -9.56 -4.07 0.22
C LEU A 150 -9.59 -2.61 0.66
N ILE A 151 -8.71 -1.80 0.09
CA ILE A 151 -8.65 -0.36 0.34
C ILE A 151 -9.15 0.41 -0.88
N THR A 152 -9.82 1.54 -0.63
CA THR A 152 -10.32 2.45 -1.66
C THR A 152 -9.75 3.84 -1.42
N LEU A 153 -9.04 4.40 -2.39
CA LEU A 153 -8.47 5.74 -2.28
C LEU A 153 -9.57 6.80 -2.29
N LYS A 154 -9.49 7.74 -1.34
CA LYS A 154 -10.31 8.96 -1.34
C LYS A 154 -9.63 10.07 -2.11
N ASP A 155 -8.34 10.23 -1.89
CA ASP A 155 -7.53 11.26 -2.53
C ASP A 155 -6.99 10.72 -3.86
N LYS A 156 -7.21 11.47 -4.95
CA LYS A 156 -6.88 11.05 -6.32
C LYS A 156 -6.16 12.14 -7.08
N LEU A 157 -5.30 12.89 -6.40
CA LEU A 157 -4.51 13.94 -7.03
C LEU A 157 -3.44 13.31 -7.96
N PRO A 158 -3.05 13.99 -9.05
CA PRO A 158 -1.92 13.53 -9.86
C PRO A 158 -0.62 13.50 -9.05
N GLY A 159 0.15 12.41 -9.18
CA GLY A 159 1.38 12.21 -8.41
C GLY A 159 1.93 10.78 -8.49
N GLU A 160 3.08 10.57 -7.87
CA GLU A 160 3.72 9.26 -7.69
C GLU A 160 3.60 8.83 -6.23
N TYR A 161 3.16 7.60 -5.99
CA TYR A 161 2.75 7.14 -4.68
C TYR A 161 3.38 5.80 -4.31
N GLY A 162 3.55 5.61 -3.00
CA GLY A 162 4.02 4.37 -2.38
C GLY A 162 3.03 3.84 -1.36
N ILE A 163 2.88 2.52 -1.31
CA ILE A 163 2.11 1.80 -0.30
C ILE A 163 3.08 0.97 0.55
N THR A 164 3.01 1.13 1.87
CA THR A 164 3.73 0.29 2.83
C THR A 164 2.76 -0.42 3.77
N VAL A 165 3.15 -1.62 4.18
CA VAL A 165 2.48 -2.39 5.23
C VAL A 165 3.47 -2.58 6.37
N THR A 166 3.16 -2.00 7.52
CA THR A 166 3.96 -2.18 8.74
C THR A 166 3.50 -3.44 9.44
N ASN A 167 4.41 -4.37 9.69
CA ASN A 167 4.13 -5.52 10.54
C ASN A 167 4.43 -5.15 12.00
N PRO A 168 3.43 -4.98 12.88
CA PRO A 168 3.68 -4.65 14.28
C PRO A 168 4.45 -5.76 15.03
N ASN A 169 4.44 -6.99 14.50
CA ASN A 169 5.08 -8.15 15.11
C ASN A 169 6.51 -8.41 14.58
N SER A 170 7.01 -7.62 13.62
CA SER A 170 8.40 -7.77 13.15
C SER A 170 9.37 -7.05 14.08
N LEU A 171 10.16 -7.82 14.83
CA LEU A 171 11.23 -7.33 15.71
C LEU A 171 12.51 -6.94 14.97
N ASP A 172 12.63 -7.31 13.69
CA ASP A 172 13.83 -7.08 12.88
C ASP A 172 13.69 -5.85 11.96
N GLU A 173 14.77 -5.07 11.85
CA GLU A 173 14.99 -4.05 10.82
C GLU A 173 15.08 -4.69 9.42
N LYS A 174 13.98 -5.20 8.89
CA LYS A 174 13.89 -5.61 7.49
C LYS A 174 13.73 -4.36 6.63
N SER A 175 14.45 -4.29 5.51
CA SER A 175 14.30 -3.22 4.51
C SER A 175 12.82 -3.06 4.15
N THR A 176 12.28 -1.85 4.34
CA THR A 176 10.89 -1.55 3.99
C THR A 176 10.67 -1.85 2.51
N ILE A 177 9.63 -2.63 2.22
CA ILE A 177 9.14 -2.90 0.88
C ILE A 177 8.04 -1.89 0.57
N ILE A 178 8.11 -1.28 -0.61
CA ILE A 178 7.09 -0.35 -1.09
C ILE A 178 6.51 -0.87 -2.40
N ALA A 179 5.19 -1.02 -2.45
CA ALA A 179 4.46 -1.16 -3.70
C ALA A 179 4.20 0.24 -4.30
N THR A 180 4.41 0.43 -5.61
CA THR A 180 4.30 1.76 -6.22
C THR A 180 3.23 1.86 -7.30
N PHE A 181 2.63 3.04 -7.41
CA PHE A 181 1.67 3.41 -8.45
C PHE A 181 1.70 4.92 -8.67
N SER A 182 1.12 5.38 -9.77
CA SER A 182 0.92 6.80 -10.03
C SER A 182 -0.48 7.11 -10.48
N ILE A 183 -0.87 8.36 -10.26
CA ILE A 183 -2.12 8.92 -10.75
C ILE A 183 -1.73 10.02 -11.73
N LEU A 184 -2.30 9.93 -12.94
CA LEU A 184 -2.15 10.88 -14.03
C LEU A 184 -3.31 11.89 -14.04
#